data_AF-A0ABD0RHD6-F1
#
_entry.id   AF-A0ABD0RHD6-F1
#
_cell.length_a   1.000
_cell.length_b   1.000
_cell.length_c   1.000
_cell.angle_alpha   90.00
_cell.angle_beta   90.00
_cell.angle_gamma   90.00
#
_symmetry.space_group_name_H-M   'P 1'
#
loop_
_entity.id
_entity.type
_entity.pdbx_description
1 polymer ?
#
loop_
_entity_poly.entity_id
_entity_poly.type
_entity_poly.pdbx_seq_one_letter_code
_entity_poly.pdbx_strand_id
1 'polypeptide(L)'
;TSGITLPAPYYQPEEDDERPFICSLAQDNGIMSCNDVPARREGGRECCLDKDDALHRQALGLSAEPLVNGSASAMGLCVNWNQYYTRCHTGHTNPHKGAINFDNIGYAWIVIFQ
;
A
#
# COMPACT_ATOMS: atom_id res chain seq x y z
N THR A 1 -1.04 16.43 5.50
CA THR A 1 -1.21 15.40 6.53
C THR A 1 0.17 14.93 6.91
N SER A 2 0.51 14.90 8.20
CA SER A 2 1.86 14.54 8.65
C SER A 2 2.20 13.12 8.16
N GLY A 3 3.34 12.92 7.49
CA GLY A 3 3.76 11.62 6.91
C GLY A 3 3.96 10.45 7.89
N ILE A 4 3.52 10.63 9.14
CA ILE A 4 3.65 9.72 10.28
C ILE A 4 2.30 9.10 10.68
N THR A 5 1.20 9.44 9.99
CA THR A 5 -0.09 8.77 10.22
C THR A 5 0.02 7.27 9.89
N LEU A 6 -0.57 6.45 10.75
CA LEU A 6 -0.61 5.00 10.59
C LEU A 6 -1.29 4.64 9.24
N PRO A 7 -0.70 3.72 8.45
CA PRO A 7 -1.29 3.33 7.17
C PRO A 7 -2.55 2.45 7.37
N ALA A 8 -3.25 2.19 6.27
CA ALA A 8 -4.36 1.22 6.26
C ALA A 8 -3.89 -0.16 6.74
N PRO A 9 -4.77 -0.98 7.32
CA PRO A 9 -4.39 -2.29 7.87
C PRO A 9 -3.91 -3.30 6.81
N TYR A 10 -4.20 -3.07 5.53
CA TYR A 10 -3.72 -3.86 4.39
C TYR A 10 -3.26 -2.95 3.26
N TYR A 11 -2.40 -3.48 2.39
CA TYR A 11 -1.91 -2.77 1.22
C TYR A 11 -3.03 -2.63 0.18
N GLN A 12 -3.22 -1.42 -0.32
CA GLN A 12 -4.25 -1.09 -1.31
C GLN A 12 -3.64 -0.18 -2.39
N PRO A 13 -3.58 -0.63 -3.66
CA PRO A 13 -3.13 0.20 -4.77
C PRO A 13 -4.05 1.41 -5.00
N GLU A 14 -3.57 2.45 -5.69
CA GLU A 14 -4.40 3.60 -6.07
C GLU A 14 -5.55 3.21 -7.03
N GLU A 15 -5.34 2.19 -7.87
CA GLU A 15 -6.34 1.59 -8.78
C GLU A 15 -7.14 0.44 -8.10
N ASP A 16 -7.25 0.52 -6.77
CA ASP A 16 -7.82 -0.43 -5.80
C ASP A 16 -8.68 -1.59 -6.34
N ASP A 17 -9.84 -1.29 -6.92
CA ASP A 17 -10.85 -2.29 -7.27
C ASP A 17 -10.67 -2.89 -8.67
N GLU A 18 -10.02 -2.16 -9.58
CA GLU A 18 -9.78 -2.62 -10.96
C GLU A 18 -8.50 -3.45 -11.08
N ARG A 19 -7.50 -3.14 -10.24
CA ARG A 19 -6.19 -3.81 -10.25
C ARG A 19 -5.73 -4.07 -8.81
N PRO A 20 -6.32 -5.05 -8.13
CA PRO A 20 -5.95 -5.38 -6.77
C PRO A 20 -4.53 -5.97 -6.71
N PHE A 21 -3.86 -5.78 -5.58
CA PHE A 21 -2.68 -6.55 -5.24
C PHE A 21 -3.10 -7.79 -4.43
N ILE A 22 -2.94 -8.98 -5.00
CA ILE A 22 -3.30 -10.24 -4.35
C ILE A 22 -2.02 -11.00 -4.05
N CYS A 23 -1.73 -11.22 -2.77
CA CYS A 23 -0.58 -12.00 -2.35
C CYS A 23 -0.91 -13.49 -2.26
N SER A 24 0.12 -14.31 -2.31
CA SER A 24 0.05 -15.76 -2.09
C SER A 24 0.35 -16.08 -0.63
N LEU A 25 -0.34 -17.07 -0.06
CA LEU A 25 0.03 -17.59 1.25
C LEU A 25 1.41 -18.27 1.17
N ALA A 26 2.14 -18.33 2.29
CA ALA A 26 3.48 -18.91 2.33
C ALA A 26 3.52 -20.41 1.94
N GLN A 27 2.38 -21.08 1.94
CA GLN A 27 2.22 -22.50 1.59
C GLN A 27 1.90 -22.69 0.10
N ASP A 28 1.48 -21.63 -0.59
CA ASP A 28 1.02 -21.67 -1.96
C ASP A 28 2.14 -21.25 -2.91
N ASN A 29 2.18 -21.87 -4.09
CA ASN A 29 3.12 -21.52 -5.16
C ASN A 29 2.52 -20.45 -6.08
N GLY A 30 2.07 -19.34 -5.50
CA GLY A 30 1.48 -18.25 -6.29
C GLY A 30 2.53 -17.27 -6.84
N ILE A 31 2.07 -16.41 -7.74
CA ILE A 31 2.91 -15.51 -8.56
C ILE A 31 3.34 -14.22 -7.86
N MET A 32 2.65 -13.84 -6.78
CA MET A 32 2.87 -12.56 -6.08
C MET A 32 3.04 -12.81 -4.59
N SER A 33 4.03 -12.16 -3.99
CA SER A 33 4.38 -12.22 -2.57
C SER A 33 4.32 -10.82 -1.94
N CYS A 34 4.20 -10.73 -0.63
CA CYS A 34 4.27 -9.47 0.11
C CYS A 34 5.57 -8.69 -0.13
N ASN A 35 6.64 -9.36 -0.55
CA ASN A 35 7.90 -8.71 -0.92
C ASN A 35 7.81 -7.93 -2.25
N ASP A 36 6.79 -8.21 -3.07
CA ASP A 36 6.54 -7.55 -4.35
C ASP A 36 5.70 -6.27 -4.19
N VAL A 37 5.30 -5.92 -2.95
CA VAL A 37 4.61 -4.66 -2.67
C VAL A 37 5.57 -3.51 -3.00
N PRO A 38 5.21 -2.59 -3.91
CA PRO A 38 6.09 -1.50 -4.31
C PRO A 38 6.30 -0.53 -3.14
N ALA A 39 7.47 0.10 -3.10
CA ALA A 39 7.73 1.16 -2.14
C ALA A 39 6.71 2.30 -2.29
N ARG A 40 6.29 2.88 -1.15
CA ARG A 40 5.30 3.96 -1.13
C ARG A 40 5.83 5.15 -1.93
N ARG A 41 4.95 5.80 -2.72
CA ARG A 41 5.29 7.01 -3.46
C ARG A 41 4.41 8.17 -3.03
N GLU A 42 4.98 9.37 -2.95
CA GLU A 42 4.28 10.63 -2.69
C GLU A 42 4.76 11.67 -3.70
N GLY A 43 3.84 12.31 -4.44
CA GLY A 43 4.19 13.27 -5.50
C GLY A 43 5.11 12.69 -6.59
N GLY A 44 4.98 11.38 -6.87
CA GLY A 44 5.80 10.67 -7.86
C GLY A 44 7.18 10.23 -7.38
N ARG A 45 7.58 10.56 -6.14
CA ARG A 45 8.87 10.17 -5.55
C ARG A 45 8.68 9.03 -4.56
N GLU A 46 9.62 8.11 -4.53
CA GLU A 46 9.65 7.02 -3.56
C GLU A 46 9.97 7.54 -2.15
N CYS A 47 9.21 7.10 -1.16
CA CYS A 47 9.55 7.26 0.25
C CYS A 47 10.64 6.24 0.61
N CYS A 48 11.77 6.72 1.14
CA CYS A 48 12.89 5.84 1.53
C CYS A 48 13.04 5.67 3.06
N LEU A 49 12.32 6.47 3.88
CA LEU A 49 12.49 6.43 5.33
C LEU A 49 11.69 5.28 5.94
N ASP A 50 12.21 4.63 6.96
CA ASP A 50 11.40 3.86 7.88
C ASP A 50 10.80 4.74 8.99
N LYS A 51 9.97 4.14 9.85
CA LYS A 51 9.29 4.83 10.94
C LYS A 51 10.28 5.46 11.93
N ASP A 52 11.32 4.74 12.33
CA ASP A 52 12.25 5.18 13.36
C ASP A 52 13.14 6.30 12.81
N ASP A 53 13.56 6.20 11.55
CA ASP A 53 14.26 7.27 10.83
C ASP A 53 13.43 8.56 10.74
N ALA A 54 12.14 8.44 10.43
CA ALA A 54 11.25 9.59 10.41
C ALA A 54 11.08 10.20 11.81
N LEU A 55 10.88 9.39 12.85
CA LEU A 55 10.79 9.87 14.23
C LEU A 55 12.09 10.57 14.67
N HIS A 56 13.24 10.02 14.30
CA HIS A 56 14.55 10.62 14.58
C HIS A 56 14.69 11.99 13.91
N ARG A 57 14.34 12.10 12.62
CA ARG A 57 14.36 13.39 11.89
C ARG A 57 13.37 14.40 12.47
N GLN A 58 12.20 13.95 12.90
CA GLN A 58 11.22 14.80 13.56
C GLN A 58 11.75 15.33 14.91
N ALA A 59 12.40 14.47 15.71
CA ALA A 59 13.01 14.87 16.99
C ALA A 59 14.13 15.92 16.80
N LEU A 60 14.84 15.88 15.67
CA LEU A 60 15.84 16.87 15.28
C LEU A 60 15.25 18.18 14.74
N GLY A 61 13.92 18.34 14.70
CA GLY A 61 13.26 19.54 14.17
C GLY A 61 13.41 19.69 12.65
N LEU A 62 13.79 18.63 11.94
CA LEU A 62 13.87 18.59 10.47
C LEU A 62 12.50 18.31 9.83
N SER A 63 11.41 18.43 10.58
CA SER A 63 10.05 18.38 10.03
C SER A 63 9.85 19.55 9.08
N ALA A 64 9.34 19.28 7.87
CA ALA A 64 9.05 20.32 6.89
C ALA A 64 8.10 21.38 7.48
N GLU A 65 8.66 22.55 7.82
CA GLU A 65 7.89 23.79 7.91
C GLU A 65 7.19 23.99 6.55
N PRO A 66 5.93 24.45 6.51
CA PRO A 66 5.29 24.77 5.25
C PRO A 66 5.97 26.04 4.70
N LEU A 67 6.94 25.88 3.80
CA LEU A 67 7.57 27.04 3.16
C LEU A 67 6.52 27.70 2.25
N VAL A 68 5.98 28.81 2.76
CA VAL A 68 5.19 29.77 2.01
C VAL A 68 6.02 30.24 0.81
N ASN A 69 5.43 30.09 -0.37
CA ASN A 69 5.93 30.49 -1.70
C ASN A 69 6.98 29.57 -2.36
N GLY A 70 6.46 28.70 -3.24
CA GLY A 70 7.12 28.38 -4.52
C GLY A 70 8.27 27.39 -4.45
N SER A 71 8.06 26.22 -5.06
CA SER A 71 9.11 25.32 -5.58
C SER A 71 10.03 24.60 -4.57
N ALA A 72 9.45 23.94 -3.56
CA ALA A 72 10.10 22.78 -2.94
C ALA A 72 9.02 21.80 -2.48
N SER A 73 8.80 20.74 -3.26
CA SER A 73 7.97 19.60 -2.90
C SER A 73 8.28 19.17 -1.46
N ALA A 74 7.24 19.05 -0.63
CA ALA A 74 7.26 18.54 0.73
C ALA A 74 8.43 17.55 1.00
N MET A 75 9.56 18.06 1.50
CA MET A 75 10.65 17.24 2.05
C MET A 75 10.26 16.74 3.45
N GLY A 76 8.98 16.45 3.65
CA GLY A 76 8.41 16.02 4.91
C GLY A 76 8.48 14.50 4.99
N LEU A 77 9.23 13.98 5.97
CA LEU A 77 8.98 12.71 6.68
C LEU A 77 8.20 11.64 5.88
N CYS A 78 8.67 11.29 4.68
CA CYS A 78 8.01 10.36 3.77
C CYS A 78 8.42 8.95 4.20
N VAL A 79 7.61 8.33 5.04
CA VAL A 79 7.84 6.96 5.52
C VAL A 79 7.35 5.97 4.49
N ASN A 80 8.19 5.01 4.12
CA ASN A 80 7.79 3.83 3.35
C ASN A 80 6.95 2.89 4.22
N TRP A 81 5.68 3.22 4.41
CA TRP A 81 4.76 2.37 5.16
C TRP A 81 4.53 1.01 4.49
N ASN A 82 4.73 0.93 3.17
CA ASN A 82 4.49 -0.29 2.41
C ASN A 82 5.43 -1.44 2.80
N GLN A 83 6.63 -1.13 3.30
CA GLN A 83 7.60 -2.14 3.76
C GLN A 83 7.09 -2.98 4.94
N TYR A 84 6.05 -2.51 5.65
CA TYR A 84 5.49 -3.22 6.79
C TYR A 84 4.36 -4.18 6.42
N TYR A 85 3.92 -4.22 5.16
CA TYR A 85 2.93 -5.19 4.67
C TYR A 85 3.60 -6.53 4.36
N THR A 86 4.01 -7.26 5.39
CA THR A 86 4.80 -8.49 5.23
C THR A 86 4.00 -9.78 5.35
N ARG A 87 2.70 -9.69 5.69
CA ARG A 87 1.87 -10.86 5.98
C ARG A 87 0.68 -10.96 5.03
N CYS A 88 0.66 -12.06 4.26
CA CYS A 88 -0.49 -12.42 3.45
C CYS A 88 -1.57 -13.11 4.30
N HIS A 89 -2.82 -12.68 4.17
CA HIS A 89 -3.98 -13.31 4.79
C HIS A 89 -5.24 -13.03 3.97
N THR A 90 -6.27 -13.86 4.13
CA THR A 90 -7.56 -13.66 3.46
C THR A 90 -8.21 -12.37 3.94
N GLY A 91 -8.54 -11.49 2.99
CA GLY A 91 -9.29 -10.26 3.25
C GLY A 91 -10.79 -10.49 3.42
N HIS A 92 -11.57 -9.39 3.43
CA HIS A 92 -13.03 -9.43 3.62
C HIS A 92 -13.83 -9.23 2.34
N THR A 93 -13.22 -8.67 1.29
CA THR A 93 -13.90 -8.27 0.05
C THR A 93 -13.13 -8.82 -1.14
N ASN A 94 -13.86 -9.36 -2.12
CA ASN A 94 -13.30 -9.79 -3.39
C ASN A 94 -13.18 -8.61 -4.37
N PRO A 95 -12.24 -8.63 -5.33
CA PRO A 95 -12.08 -7.58 -6.33
C PRO A 95 -13.33 -7.32 -7.18
N HIS A 96 -13.32 -6.20 -7.92
CA HIS A 96 -14.41 -5.78 -8.82
C HIS A 96 -15.76 -5.72 -8.09
N LYS A 97 -15.81 -5.04 -6.94
CA LYS A 97 -16.99 -4.93 -6.08
C LYS A 97 -17.56 -6.30 -5.66
N GLY A 98 -16.69 -7.29 -5.53
CA GLY A 98 -17.03 -8.65 -5.15
C GLY A 98 -17.46 -9.57 -6.30
N ALA A 99 -17.44 -9.09 -7.55
CA ALA A 99 -17.96 -9.87 -8.68
C ALA A 99 -17.06 -11.04 -9.10
N ILE A 100 -15.73 -10.91 -8.91
CA ILE A 100 -14.76 -11.92 -9.35
C ILE A 100 -14.26 -12.71 -8.14
N ASN A 101 -14.78 -13.94 -7.97
CA ASN A 101 -14.36 -14.88 -6.95
C ASN A 101 -14.80 -16.33 -7.28
N PHE A 102 -14.31 -17.29 -6.51
CA PHE A 102 -14.67 -18.72 -6.63
C PHE A 102 -15.35 -19.27 -5.36
N ASP A 103 -15.90 -18.39 -4.51
CA ASP A 103 -16.50 -18.78 -3.22
C ASP A 103 -17.82 -19.56 -3.40
N ASN A 104 -18.46 -19.41 -4.57
CA ASN A 104 -19.68 -20.11 -4.95
C ASN A 104 -19.66 -20.47 -6.45
N ILE A 105 -20.29 -21.58 -6.83
CA ILE A 105 -20.44 -22.02 -8.22
C ILE A 105 -21.07 -20.95 -9.13
N GLY A 106 -22.00 -20.15 -8.58
CA GLY A 106 -22.62 -19.04 -9.32
C GLY A 106 -21.60 -17.96 -9.72
N TYR A 107 -20.75 -17.53 -8.79
CA TYR A 107 -19.68 -16.56 -9.09
C TYR A 107 -18.61 -17.17 -10.00
N ALA A 108 -18.25 -18.44 -9.79
CA ALA A 108 -17.31 -19.13 -10.65
C ALA A 108 -17.77 -19.14 -12.12
N TRP A 109 -19.06 -19.35 -12.39
CA TRP A 109 -19.60 -19.30 -13.75
C TRP A 109 -19.50 -17.90 -14.37
N ILE A 110 -19.71 -16.84 -13.60
CA ILE A 110 -19.55 -15.46 -14.08
C ILE A 110 -18.11 -15.23 -14.56
N VAL A 111 -17.11 -15.71 -13.81
CA VAL A 111 -15.69 -15.57 -14.18
C VAL A 111 -15.32 -16.42 -15.40
N ILE A 112 -15.82 -17.66 -15.48
CA ILE A 112 -15.47 -18.59 -16.57
C ILE A 112 -16.03 -18.12 -17.93
N PHE A 113 -17.19 -17.47 -17.94
CA PHE A 113 -17.88 -17.05 -19.17
C PHE A 113 -17.82 -15.53 -19.43
N GLN A 114 -16.95 -14.80 -18.74
CA GLN A 114 -16.73 -13.37 -18.99
C GLN A 114 -16.00 -13.13 -20.33
#